data_AF-A0A4R1HQA3-F1
#
_entry.id   AF-A0A4R1HQA3-F1
#
_cell.length_a   1.000
_cell.length_b   1.000
_cell.length_c   1.000
_cell.angle_alpha   90.00
_cell.angle_beta   90.00
_cell.angle_gamma   90.00
#
_symmetry.space_group_name_H-M   'P 1'
#
loop_
_entity.id
_entity.type
_entity.pdbx_description
1 polymer ?
#
loop_
_entity_poly.entity_id
_entity_poly.type
_entity_poly.pdbx_seq_one_letter_code
_entity_poly.pdbx_strand_id
1 'polypeptide(L)' 'MPGIVQKIQQFLRSPQGRKMTDQAKRYASDPKNRAKAQDMLKRFRGGGGPRH' A
#
# COMPACT_ATOMS: atom_id res chain seq x y z
N MET A 1 -8.18 22.02 -19.24
CA MET A 1 -7.46 21.62 -18.02
C MET A 1 -7.60 20.10 -17.88
N PRO A 2 -6.53 19.30 -17.91
CA PRO A 2 -6.64 17.86 -17.68
C PRO A 2 -7.20 17.62 -16.27
N GLY A 3 -8.20 16.74 -16.17
CA GLY A 3 -8.81 16.39 -14.89
C GLY A 3 -7.82 15.69 -13.96
N ILE A 4 -8.08 15.74 -12.64
CA ILE A 4 -7.22 15.11 -11.62
C ILE A 4 -6.92 13.64 -11.95
N VAL A 5 -7.91 12.91 -12.47
CA VAL A 5 -7.77 11.52 -12.92
C VAL A 5 -6.71 11.35 -14.01
N GLN A 6 -6.66 12.28 -14.97
CA GLN A 6 -5.75 12.24 -16.11
C GLN A 6 -4.30 12.54 -15.68
N LYS A 7 -4.12 13.44 -14.70
CA LYS A 7 -2.84 13.69 -14.03
C LYS A 7 -2.35 12.46 -13.27
N ILE A 8 -3.22 11.76 -12.55
CA ILE A 8 -2.89 10.51 -11.86
C ILE A 8 -2.47 9.44 -12.87
N GLN A 9 -3.21 9.29 -13.97
CA GLN A 9 -2.83 8.34 -15.03
C GLN A 9 -1.48 8.69 -15.68
N GLN A 10 -1.21 9.97 -15.96
CA GLN A 10 0.10 10.41 -16.45
C GLN A 10 1.21 10.13 -15.44
N PHE A 11 0.95 10.39 -14.15
CA PHE A 11 1.89 10.09 -13.09
C PHE A 11 2.19 8.60 -13.00
N LEU A 12 1.16 7.75 -13.01
CA LEU A 12 1.33 6.29 -13.01
C LEU A 12 2.09 5.78 -14.24
N ARG A 13 1.91 6.42 -15.40
CA ARG A 13 2.63 6.10 -16.65
C ARG A 13 4.07 6.63 -16.68
N SER A 14 4.40 7.61 -15.84
CA SER A 14 5.74 8.20 -15.74
C SER A 14 6.76 7.21 -15.15
N PRO A 15 8.07 7.38 -15.43
CA PRO A 15 9.11 6.55 -14.80
C PRO A 15 9.11 6.63 -13.27
N GLN A 16 8.69 7.75 -12.68
CA GLN A 16 8.57 7.90 -11.22
C GLN A 16 7.38 7.09 -10.68
N GLY A 17 6.22 7.18 -11.33
CA GLY A 17 5.04 6.40 -10.92
C GLY A 17 5.24 4.90 -11.10
N ARG A 18 5.91 4.48 -12.18
CA ARG A 18 6.32 3.08 -12.38
C ARG A 18 7.24 2.60 -11.27
N LYS A 19 8.26 3.38 -10.88
CA LYS A 19 9.15 3.02 -9.76
C LYS A 19 8.37 2.86 -8.46
N MET A 20 7.47 3.79 -8.14
CA MET A 20 6.64 3.69 -6.93
C MET A 20 5.71 2.47 -6.96
N THR A 21 5.08 2.18 -8.10
CA THR A 21 4.23 0.99 -8.22
C THR A 21 5.03 -0.31 -8.18
N ASP A 22 6.22 -0.35 -8.78
CA ASP A 22 7.09 -1.53 -8.73
C ASP A 22 7.61 -1.79 -7.32
N GLN A 23 8.01 -0.71 -6.62
CA GLN A 23 8.42 -0.77 -5.23
C GLN A 23 7.26 -1.23 -4.35
N ALA A 24 6.07 -0.66 -4.50
CA ALA A 24 4.87 -1.11 -3.79
C ALA A 24 4.53 -2.58 -4.08
N LYS A 25 4.64 -3.02 -5.34
CA LYS A 25 4.47 -4.43 -5.72
C LYS A 25 5.50 -5.32 -5.05
N ARG A 26 6.78 -4.94 -5.03
CA ARG A 26 7.83 -5.71 -4.33
C ARG A 26 7.55 -5.81 -2.83
N TYR A 27 7.18 -4.71 -2.18
CA TYR A 27 6.82 -4.71 -0.77
C TYR A 27 5.60 -5.60 -0.49
N ALA A 28 4.60 -5.60 -1.39
CA ALA A 28 3.40 -6.42 -1.27
C ALA A 28 3.64 -7.90 -1.62
N SER A 29 4.52 -8.19 -2.57
CA SER A 29 4.89 -9.55 -2.99
C SER A 29 5.82 -10.25 -1.99
N ASP A 30 6.41 -9.52 -1.05
CA ASP A 30 7.29 -10.11 -0.05
C ASP A 30 6.46 -10.80 1.06
N PRO A 31 6.49 -12.15 1.15
CA PRO A 31 5.73 -12.88 2.15
C PRO A 31 6.19 -12.56 3.59
N LYS A 32 7.45 -12.13 3.75
CA LYS A 32 8.02 -11.77 5.05
C LYS A 32 7.40 -10.48 5.59
N ASN A 33 7.12 -9.52 4.70
CA ASN A 33 6.37 -8.31 5.04
C ASN A 33 4.90 -8.61 5.31
N ARG A 34 4.31 -9.58 4.60
CA ARG A 34 2.92 -9.99 4.84
C ARG A 34 2.72 -10.55 6.25
N ALA A 35 3.62 -11.41 6.74
CA ALA A 35 3.55 -11.93 8.10
C ALA A 35 3.68 -10.81 9.15
N LYS A 36 4.62 -9.89 8.96
CA LYS A 36 4.82 -8.74 9.86
C LYS A 36 3.65 -7.77 9.83
N ALA A 37 3.07 -7.50 8.66
CA ALA A 37 1.89 -6.67 8.49
C ALA A 37 0.65 -7.32 9.11
N GLN A 38 0.48 -8.63 8.97
CA GLN A 38 -0.59 -9.39 9.62
C GLN A 38 -0.46 -9.35 11.15
N ASP A 39 0.75 -9.50 11.70
CA ASP A 39 0.99 -9.39 13.13
C ASP A 39 0.69 -7.98 13.65
N MET A 40 1.17 -6.94 12.93
CA MET A 40 0.84 -5.55 13.25
C MET A 40 -0.66 -5.28 13.16
N LEU A 41 -1.34 -5.72 12.10
CA LEU A 41 -2.80 -5.62 11.95
C LEU A 41 -3.54 -6.36 13.06
N LYS A 42 -3.06 -7.54 13.47
CA LYS A 42 -3.64 -8.32 14.56
C LYS A 42 -3.49 -7.60 15.89
N ARG A 43 -2.34 -6.96 16.15
CA ARG A 43 -2.15 -6.09 17.33
C ARG A 43 -3.02 -4.84 17.27
N PHE A 44 -3.10 -4.18 16.12
CA PHE A 44 -3.92 -2.98 15.93
C PHE A 44 -5.43 -3.28 16.06
N ARG A 45 -5.88 -4.41 15.50
CA ARG A 45 -7.27 -4.88 15.59
C ARG A 45 -7.58 -5.52 16.94
N GLY A 46 -6.58 -6.11 17.59
CA GLY A 46 -6.69 -6.74 18.91
C GLY A 46 -6.57 -5.76 20.09
N GLY A 47 -5.99 -4.57 19.89
CA GLY A 47 -5.90 -3.51 20.89
C GLY A 47 -7.08 -2.50 20.87
N GLY A 48 -8.04 -2.66 19.96
CA GLY A 48 -9.11 -1.68 19.71
C GLY A 48 -10.54 -2.17 19.93
N GLY A 49 -10.77 -3.26 20.66
CA GLY A 49 -12.11 -3.76 20.97
C GLY A 49 -12.34 -3.88 22.47
N PRO A 50 -13.20 -3.06 23.10
CA PRO A 50 -13.62 -3.28 24.48
C PRO A 50 -14.54 -4.51 24.48
N ARG A 51 -14.10 -5.60 25.12
CA ARG A 51 -14.96 -6.72 25.47
C ARG A 51 -14.57 -7.24 26.85
N HIS A 52 -15.34 -6.75 27.82
CA HIS A 52 -15.99 -7.47 28.93
C HIS A 52 -15.58 -8.93 29.13
#